data_AF-A0A7S0CJU7-F1
#
_entry.id   AF-A0A7S0CJU7-F1
#
_cell.length_a   1.000
_cell.length_b   1.000
_cell.length_c   1.000
_cell.angle_alpha   90.00
_cell.angle_beta   90.00
_cell.angle_gamma   90.00
#
_symmetry.space_group_name_H-M   'P 1'
#
loop_
_entity.id
_entity.type
_entity.pdbx_description
1 polymer ?
#
loop_
_entity_poly.entity_id
_entity_poly.type
_entity_poly.pdbx_seq_one_letter_code
_entity_poly.pdbx_strand_id
1 'polypeptide(L)'
;HGYGSVMVVAADGVSDGRGLAAALTLGADAVVMGTRLAAATESVYSSTQKMALVEATDGAKSTTLGRFHDALNGVEEHSSGLPGRCLVTRSTGLEGEWILTEENTTREG
;
A
#
# COMPACT_ATOMS: atom_id res chain seq x y z
N HIS A 1 10.84 -15.97 33.65
CA HIS A 1 10.92 -15.97 32.18
C HIS A 1 9.85 -15.01 31.68
N GLY A 2 10.07 -13.78 31.20
CA GLY A 2 11.27 -13.10 30.68
C GLY A 2 10.86 -12.00 29.68
N TYR A 3 9.66 -12.11 29.08
CA TYR A 3 8.96 -11.05 28.35
C TYR A 3 7.46 -11.23 28.63
N GLY A 4 6.78 -10.19 29.11
CA GLY A 4 5.31 -10.18 29.07
C GLY A 4 4.88 -10.38 27.62
N SER A 5 3.82 -11.16 27.40
CA SER A 5 3.28 -11.55 26.09
C SER A 5 3.47 -10.48 25.01
N VAL A 6 4.25 -10.79 23.97
CA VAL A 6 4.40 -9.92 22.79
C VAL A 6 3.04 -9.83 22.10
N MET A 7 2.54 -8.61 21.90
CA MET A 7 1.29 -8.40 21.16
C MET A 7 1.54 -8.60 19.65
N VAL A 8 0.69 -9.40 19.03
CA VAL A 8 0.69 -9.65 17.58
C VAL A 8 -0.45 -8.88 16.95
N VAL A 9 -0.12 -7.91 16.11
CA VAL A 9 -1.11 -7.13 15.35
C VAL A 9 -0.99 -7.48 13.88
N ALA A 10 -2.03 -8.10 13.31
CA ALA A 10 -2.04 -8.42 11.89
C ALA A 10 -2.23 -7.15 11.05
N ALA A 11 -1.48 -7.02 9.98
CA ALA A 11 -1.60 -5.95 9.02
C ALA A 11 -1.59 -6.53 7.61
N ASP A 12 -2.04 -5.73 6.65
CA ASP A 12 -2.20 -6.06 5.22
C ASP A 12 -3.59 -6.63 4.85
N GLY A 13 -4.27 -5.93 3.94
CA GLY A 13 -5.52 -6.38 3.32
C GLY A 13 -6.80 -6.45 4.18
N VAL A 14 -6.75 -6.27 5.51
CA VAL A 14 -7.96 -6.34 6.36
C VAL A 14 -8.88 -5.14 6.11
N SER A 15 -10.11 -5.42 5.66
CA SER A 15 -11.07 -4.38 5.23
C SER A 15 -12.50 -4.56 5.76
N ASP A 16 -12.80 -5.72 6.37
CA ASP A 16 -14.11 -6.06 6.89
C ASP A 16 -14.03 -6.94 8.15
N GLY A 17 -15.20 -7.24 8.73
CA GLY A 17 -15.30 -8.08 9.92
C GLY A 17 -14.86 -9.54 9.71
N ARG A 18 -14.87 -10.05 8.47
CA ARG A 18 -14.42 -11.42 8.17
C ARG A 18 -12.90 -11.50 8.23
N GLY A 19 -12.20 -10.53 7.65
CA GLY A 19 -10.75 -10.41 7.77
C GLY A 19 -10.30 -10.25 9.22
N LEU A 20 -11.02 -9.43 10.00
CA LEU A 20 -10.80 -9.31 11.44
C LEU A 20 -10.98 -10.65 12.16
N ALA A 21 -12.12 -11.32 11.97
CA ALA A 21 -12.40 -12.59 12.62
C ALA A 21 -11.37 -13.68 12.25
N ALA A 22 -10.94 -13.73 10.98
CA ALA A 22 -9.90 -14.64 10.53
C ALA A 22 -8.56 -14.36 11.21
N ALA A 23 -8.12 -13.09 11.27
CA ALA A 23 -6.88 -12.70 11.94
C ALA A 23 -6.89 -13.06 13.43
N LEU A 24 -7.99 -12.78 14.13
CA LEU A 24 -8.14 -13.15 15.55
C LEU A 24 -8.13 -14.67 15.74
N THR A 25 -8.79 -15.42 14.85
CA THR A 25 -8.79 -16.90 14.88
C THR A 25 -7.39 -17.47 14.65
N LEU A 26 -6.56 -16.81 13.85
CA LEU A 26 -5.16 -17.17 13.61
C LEU A 26 -4.21 -16.76 14.76
N GLY A 27 -4.73 -16.14 15.82
CA GLY A 27 -3.97 -15.79 17.01
C GLY A 27 -3.42 -14.36 17.04
N ALA A 28 -3.88 -13.47 16.17
CA ALA A 28 -3.60 -12.05 16.32
C ALA A 28 -4.42 -11.45 17.48
N ASP A 29 -3.84 -10.49 18.20
CA ASP A 29 -4.51 -9.74 19.26
C ASP A 29 -5.34 -8.58 18.69
N ALA A 30 -4.93 -8.05 17.53
CA ALA A 30 -5.58 -6.94 16.85
C ALA A 30 -5.25 -6.91 15.35
N VAL A 31 -5.86 -5.97 14.62
CA VAL A 31 -5.56 -5.71 13.21
C VAL A 31 -5.30 -4.23 12.94
N VAL A 32 -4.46 -3.93 11.96
CA VAL A 32 -4.29 -2.59 11.39
C VAL A 32 -5.02 -2.49 10.06
N MET A 33 -5.84 -1.45 9.90
CA MET A 33 -6.51 -1.13 8.63
C MET A 33 -5.97 0.18 8.07
N GLY A 34 -5.25 0.11 6.94
CA GLY A 34 -4.74 1.29 6.24
C GLY A 34 -5.71 1.73 5.13
N THR A 35 -5.63 1.05 4.00
CA THR A 35 -6.37 1.36 2.76
C THR A 35 -7.87 1.54 2.98
N ARG A 36 -8.50 0.71 3.84
CA ARG A 36 -9.94 0.84 4.12
C ARG A 36 -10.33 2.17 4.77
N LEU A 37 -9.46 2.71 5.63
CA LEU A 37 -9.66 3.99 6.33
C LEU A 37 -9.25 5.19 5.48
N ALA A 38 -8.38 5.01 4.48
CA ALA A 38 -8.06 6.05 3.51
C ALA A 38 -9.30 6.57 2.75
N ALA A 39 -10.29 5.71 2.50
CA ALA A 39 -11.58 6.06 1.90
C ALA A 39 -12.58 6.74 2.85
N ALA A 40 -12.28 6.88 4.15
CA ALA A 40 -13.22 7.45 5.12
C ALA A 40 -13.52 8.94 4.83
N THR A 41 -14.69 9.40 5.26
CA THR A 41 -15.10 10.81 5.11
C THR A 41 -14.11 11.78 5.77
N GLU A 42 -13.55 11.41 6.90
CA GLU A 42 -12.63 12.17 7.74
C GLU A 42 -11.18 12.15 7.24
N SER A 43 -10.85 11.28 6.29
CA SER A 43 -9.51 11.16 5.72
C SER A 43 -9.12 12.43 4.93
N VAL A 44 -7.83 12.76 4.96
CA VAL A 44 -7.25 13.93 4.26
C VAL A 44 -7.19 13.79 2.74
N TYR A 45 -7.48 12.59 2.20
CA TYR A 45 -7.48 12.37 0.75
C TYR A 45 -8.58 13.19 0.05
N SER A 46 -8.29 13.63 -1.17
CA SER A 46 -9.26 14.31 -2.03
C SER A 46 -10.44 13.39 -2.39
N SER A 47 -11.58 13.97 -2.75
CA SER A 47 -12.76 13.22 -3.22
C SER A 47 -12.41 12.29 -4.39
N THR A 48 -11.62 12.76 -5.36
CA THR A 48 -11.16 11.96 -6.50
C THR A 48 -10.33 10.76 -6.06
N GLN A 49 -9.40 10.92 -5.11
CA GLN A 49 -8.60 9.82 -4.58
C GLN A 49 -9.46 8.80 -3.82
N LYS A 50 -10.41 9.27 -3.01
CA LYS A 50 -11.34 8.40 -2.29
C LYS A 50 -12.22 7.61 -3.25
N MET A 51 -12.73 8.25 -4.31
CA MET A 51 -13.52 7.56 -5.35
C MET A 51 -12.68 6.51 -6.09
N ALA A 52 -11.47 6.86 -6.53
CA ALA A 52 -10.56 5.90 -7.16
C ALA A 52 -10.29 4.67 -6.27
N LEU A 53 -10.22 4.87 -4.95
CA LEU A 53 -10.03 3.77 -4.01
C LEU A 53 -11.27 2.89 -3.84
N VAL A 54 -12.47 3.47 -3.88
CA VAL A 54 -13.74 2.74 -3.79
C VAL A 54 -14.03 1.98 -5.09
N GLU A 55 -13.66 2.54 -6.25
CA GLU A 55 -13.82 1.92 -7.56
C GLU A 55 -12.87 0.73 -7.76
N ALA A 56 -11.71 0.75 -7.11
CA ALA A 56 -10.74 -0.35 -7.09
C ALA A 56 -11.27 -1.57 -6.29
N THR A 57 -12.15 -2.35 -6.92
CA THR A 57 -12.87 -3.49 -6.29
C THR A 57 -12.25 -4.85 -6.58
N ASP A 58 -11.06 -4.89 -7.16
CA ASP A 58 -10.46 -6.10 -7.72
C ASP A 58 -9.55 -6.89 -6.76
N GLY A 59 -9.60 -6.58 -5.47
CA GLY A 59 -8.76 -7.23 -4.46
C GLY A 59 -7.28 -6.84 -4.57
N ALA A 60 -7.02 -5.55 -4.82
CA ALA A 60 -5.69 -4.97 -4.96
C ALA A 60 -4.92 -5.39 -6.24
N LYS A 61 -5.60 -5.94 -7.25
CA LYS A 61 -4.96 -6.24 -8.54
C LYS A 61 -4.59 -4.97 -9.29
N SER A 62 -5.36 -3.91 -9.16
CA SER A 62 -5.06 -2.58 -9.70
C SER A 62 -4.11 -1.81 -8.79
N THR A 63 -3.13 -2.50 -8.18
CA THR A 63 -2.06 -1.85 -7.41
C THR A 63 -0.68 -2.29 -7.92
N THR A 64 0.26 -1.36 -7.88
CA THR A 64 1.67 -1.60 -8.24
C THR A 64 2.58 -1.08 -7.13
N LEU A 65 3.81 -1.58 -7.09
CA LEU A 65 4.87 -0.90 -6.38
C LEU A 65 5.32 0.30 -7.22
N GLY A 66 5.57 1.44 -6.56
CA GLY A 66 6.02 2.65 -7.22
C GLY A 66 6.55 3.66 -6.22
N ARG A 67 7.48 4.51 -6.67
CA ARG A 67 8.07 5.61 -5.89
C ARG A 67 7.53 6.97 -6.34
N PHE A 68 6.71 7.02 -7.40
CA PHE A 68 6.16 8.26 -7.93
C PHE A 68 5.47 9.12 -6.84
N HIS A 69 4.64 8.50 -5.98
CA HIS A 69 3.97 9.24 -4.91
C HIS A 69 4.91 9.68 -3.80
N ASP A 70 5.91 8.87 -3.46
CA ASP A 70 6.93 9.22 -2.47
C ASP A 70 7.76 10.41 -2.97
N ALA A 71 8.20 10.37 -4.23
CA ALA A 71 8.94 11.44 -4.89
C ALA A 71 8.13 12.75 -4.95
N LEU A 72 6.83 12.70 -5.25
CA LEU A 72 5.95 13.88 -5.20
C LEU A 72 5.85 14.50 -3.80
N ASN A 73 5.99 13.68 -2.75
CA ASN A 73 6.00 14.12 -1.36
C ASN A 73 7.39 14.51 -0.86
N GLY A 74 8.40 14.55 -1.74
CA GLY A 74 9.79 14.87 -1.37
C GLY A 74 10.50 13.74 -0.62
N VAL A 75 9.99 12.52 -0.70
CA VAL A 75 10.60 11.32 -0.12
C VAL A 75 11.37 10.62 -1.23
N GLU A 76 12.69 10.83 -1.29
CA GLU A 76 13.56 10.17 -2.26
C GLU A 76 13.69 8.67 -1.96
N GLU A 77 13.81 8.33 -0.68
CA GLU A 77 13.85 6.94 -0.22
C GLU A 77 13.08 6.82 1.09
N HIS A 78 12.09 5.92 1.11
CA HIS A 78 11.41 5.57 2.35
C HIS A 78 12.42 4.93 3.31
N SER A 79 12.30 5.15 4.63
CA SER A 79 13.26 4.65 5.62
C SER A 79 13.42 3.13 5.65
N SER A 80 12.51 2.39 5.01
CA SER A 80 12.60 0.94 4.83
C SER A 80 13.37 0.50 3.58
N GLY A 81 13.74 1.42 2.68
CA GLY A 81 14.31 1.15 1.36
C GLY A 81 13.33 0.57 0.33
N LEU A 82 12.13 0.19 0.77
CA LEU A 82 11.12 -0.46 -0.06
C LEU A 82 10.12 0.56 -0.65
N PRO A 83 9.71 0.39 -1.92
CA PRO A 83 8.70 1.25 -2.54
C PRO A 83 7.32 1.03 -1.89
N GLY A 84 6.51 2.09 -1.87
CA GLY A 84 5.10 2.00 -1.49
C GLY A 84 4.27 1.23 -2.51
N ARG A 85 3.13 0.69 -2.06
CA ARG A 85 2.08 0.14 -2.93
C ARG A 85 1.05 1.23 -3.22
N CYS A 86 0.74 1.46 -4.49
CA CYS A 86 -0.19 2.49 -4.93
C CYS A 86 -1.15 1.95 -6.01
N LEU A 87 -2.24 2.67 -6.27
CA LEU A 87 -3.16 2.33 -7.35
C LEU A 87 -2.47 2.52 -8.71
N VAL A 88 -2.77 1.61 -9.64
CA VAL A 88 -2.33 1.76 -11.03
C VAL A 88 -3.05 2.95 -11.65
N THR A 89 -2.28 3.94 -12.07
CA THR A 89 -2.73 5.14 -12.77
C THR A 89 -1.81 5.42 -13.95
N ARG A 90 -2.14 6.44 -14.77
CA ARG A 90 -1.26 6.84 -15.87
C ARG A 90 0.14 7.20 -15.39
N SER A 91 0.29 7.87 -14.24
CA SER A 91 1.61 8.27 -13.74
C SER A 91 2.45 7.10 -13.25
N THR A 92 1.84 6.11 -12.59
CA THR A 92 2.57 4.90 -12.16
C THR A 92 2.89 3.98 -13.34
N GLY A 93 2.04 3.98 -14.38
CA GLY A 93 2.29 3.27 -15.63
C GLY A 93 3.48 3.87 -16.38
N LEU A 94 3.58 5.21 -16.43
CA LEU A 94 4.73 5.90 -16.99
C LEU A 94 5.99 5.58 -16.18
N GLU A 95 5.97 5.65 -14.85
CA GLU A 95 7.12 5.29 -14.00
C GLU A 95 7.67 3.89 -14.33
N GLY A 96 6.78 2.91 -14.53
CA GLY A 96 7.16 1.57 -14.98
C GLY A 96 7.87 1.57 -16.34
N GLU A 97 7.36 2.31 -17.33
CA GLU A 97 8.03 2.45 -18.64
C GLU A 97 9.40 3.13 -18.52
N TRP A 98 9.52 4.21 -17.72
CA TRP A 98 10.78 4.93 -17.53
C TRP A 98 11.86 4.04 -16.90
N ILE A 99 11.54 3.33 -15.80
CA ILE A 99 12.49 2.43 -15.12
C ILE A 99 12.97 1.31 -16.06
N LEU A 100 12.06 0.73 -16.85
CA LEU A 100 12.42 -0.30 -17.83
C LEU A 100 13.33 0.24 -18.92
N THR A 101 13.17 1.50 -19.30
CA THR A 101 14.01 2.15 -20.32
C THR A 101 15.43 2.38 -19.79
N GLU A 102 15.57 2.86 -18.54
CA GLU A 102 16.88 3.11 -17.89
C GLU A 102 17.66 1.81 -17.62
N GLU A 103 16.99 0.76 -17.13
CA GLU A 103 17.61 -0.55 -16.91
C GLU A 103 18.08 -1.20 -18.21
N ASN A 104 17.37 -0.99 -19.32
CA ASN A 104 17.76 -1.54 -20.62
C ASN A 104 18.98 -0.79 -21.19
N THR A 105 19.08 0.52 -21.01
CA THR A 105 20.25 1.31 -21.43
C THR A 105 21.53 1.02 -20.63
N THR A 106 21.42 0.57 -19.38
CA THR A 106 22.58 0.23 -18.54
C THR A 106 23.13 -1.18 -18.80
N ARG A 107 22.35 -2.06 -19.42
CA ARG A 107 22.78 -3.42 -19.83
C ARG A 107 23.43 -3.46 -21.21
N GLU A 108 23.25 -2.44 -22.04
CA GLU A 108 23.81 -2.35 -23.39
C GLU A 108 25.06 -1.46 -23.51
N GLY A 109 25.57 -0.91 -22.39
CA GLY A 109 26.82 -0.12 -22.33
C GLY A 109 27.89 -0.80 -21.48
#